data_AF-A0A7Y0EL48-F1
#
_entry.id   AF-A0A7Y0EL48-F1
#
_cell.length_a   1.000
_cell.length_b   1.000
_cell.length_c   1.000
_cell.angle_alpha   90.00
_cell.angle_beta   90.00
_cell.angle_gamma   90.00
#
_symmetry.space_group_name_H-M   'P 1'
#
loop_
_entity.id
_entity.type
_entity.pdbx_description
1 polymer ?
#
loop_
_entity_poly.entity_id
_entity_poly.type
_entity_poly.pdbx_seq_one_letter_code
_entity_poly.pdbx_strand_id
1 'polypeptide(L)' 'MSFDEKVQEIVKLISSKTKMDYEEGLNFNNNKHCKLIILDENKIIIKSFEFFGEDVSKAFKFYHDYLSRSI' A
#
# COMPACT_ATOMS: atom_id res chain seq x y z
N MET A 1 -0.36 -10.87 -10.06
CA MET A 1 0.17 -9.50 -10.02
C MET A 1 1.37 -9.48 -9.10
N SER A 2 2.54 -9.16 -9.64
CA SER A 2 3.82 -9.01 -8.96
C SER A 2 3.83 -7.78 -8.04
N PHE A 3 4.84 -7.69 -7.18
CA PHE A 3 5.09 -6.51 -6.34
C PHE A 3 5.19 -5.23 -7.18
N ASP A 4 5.98 -5.26 -8.26
CA ASP A 4 6.22 -4.09 -9.12
C ASP A 4 4.95 -3.60 -9.82
N GLU A 5 4.10 -4.52 -10.29
CA GLU A 5 2.79 -4.17 -10.89
C GLU A 5 1.87 -3.49 -9.87
N LYS A 6 1.84 -3.99 -8.61
CA LYS A 6 1.08 -3.35 -7.52
C LYS A 6 1.59 -1.94 -7.26
N VAL A 7 2.91 -1.76 -7.17
CA VAL A 7 3.53 -0.45 -6.94
C VAL A 7 3.20 0.54 -8.06
N GLN A 8 3.32 0.14 -9.33
CA GLN A 8 2.98 1.01 -10.45
C GLN A 8 1.52 1.45 -10.43
N GLU A 9 0.61 0.55 -10.04
CA GLU A 9 -0.81 0.89 -9.93
C GLU A 9 -1.08 1.85 -8.76
N ILE A 10 -0.46 1.61 -7.61
CA ILE A 10 -0.52 2.51 -6.46
C ILE A 10 -0.05 3.91 -6.87
N VAL A 11 1.11 4.03 -7.55
CA VAL A 11 1.64 5.31 -8.05
C VAL A 11 0.68 6.04 -8.98
N LYS A 12 -0.01 5.33 -9.89
CA LYS A 12 -1.01 5.93 -10.77
C LYS A 12 -2.20 6.49 -9.99
N LEU A 13 -2.69 5.74 -9.00
CA LEU A 13 -3.84 6.13 -8.19
C LEU A 13 -3.56 7.31 -7.27
N ILE A 14 -2.39 7.34 -6.63
CA ILE A 14 -1.97 8.46 -5.76
C ILE A 14 -1.64 9.73 -6.55
N SER A 15 -1.08 9.60 -7.76
CA SER A 15 -0.84 10.73 -8.66
C SER A 15 -2.14 11.45 -9.06
N SER A 16 -3.30 10.78 -9.00
CA SER A 16 -4.61 11.37 -9.25
C SER A 16 -5.27 12.04 -8.03
N LYS A 17 -4.50 12.45 -7.01
CA LYS A 17 -4.95 13.17 -5.78
C LYS A 17 -5.72 12.34 -4.74
N THR A 18 -5.40 11.06 -4.59
CA THR A 18 -6.08 10.19 -3.60
C THR A 18 -5.35 10.15 -2.26
N LYS A 19 -6.07 9.81 -1.19
CA LYS A 19 -5.50 9.53 0.13
C LYS A 19 -5.14 8.04 0.23
N MET A 20 -4.21 7.74 1.13
CA MET A 20 -3.74 6.37 1.34
C MET A 20 -3.75 6.05 2.83
N ASP A 21 -4.20 4.85 3.16
CA ASP A 21 -4.22 4.29 4.50
C ASP A 21 -3.50 2.92 4.49
N TYR A 22 -2.95 2.54 5.64
CA TYR A 22 -2.04 1.43 5.76
C TYR A 22 -2.26 0.65 7.05
N GLU A 23 -2.35 -0.68 6.93
CA GLU A 23 -2.53 -1.59 8.06
C GLU A 23 -1.48 -2.71 8.02
N GLU A 24 -0.75 -2.92 9.12
CA GLU A 24 0.15 -4.06 9.31
C GLU A 24 -0.51 -5.10 10.21
N GLY A 25 -0.30 -6.38 9.91
CA GLY A 25 -0.72 -7.48 10.78
C GLY A 25 0.06 -8.77 10.55
N LEU A 26 -0.31 -9.78 11.32
CA LEU A 26 0.12 -11.17 11.09
C LEU A 26 -1.06 -11.93 10.48
N ASN A 27 -0.77 -12.76 9.47
CA ASN A 27 -1.79 -13.66 8.93
C ASN A 27 -1.87 -14.97 9.74
N PHE A 28 -2.82 -15.84 9.41
CA PHE A 28 -3.05 -17.12 10.09
C PHE A 28 -1.85 -18.07 10.15
N ASN A 29 -0.81 -17.85 9.33
CA ASN A 29 0.41 -18.64 9.31
C ASN A 29 1.59 -17.96 10.04
N ASN A 30 1.33 -16.93 10.86
CA ASN A 30 2.35 -16.06 11.47
C ASN A 30 3.28 -15.38 10.45
N ASN A 31 2.90 -15.35 9.17
CA ASN A 31 3.63 -14.57 8.19
C ASN A 31 3.22 -13.11 8.33
N LYS A 32 4.21 -12.21 8.27
CA LYS A 32 3.96 -10.78 8.16
C LYS A 32 3.09 -10.52 6.93
N HIS A 33 2.07 -9.71 7.13
CA HIS A 33 1.16 -9.25 6.10
C HIS A 33 0.96 -7.74 6.26
N CYS A 34 0.82 -7.04 5.14
CA CYS A 34 0.34 -5.68 5.19
C CYS A 34 -0.69 -5.41 4.11
N LYS A 35 -1.66 -4.58 4.46
CA LYS A 35 -2.72 -4.14 3.57
C LYS A 35 -2.60 -2.65 3.35
N LEU A 36 -2.45 -2.25 2.10
CA LEU A 36 -2.52 -0.87 1.68
C LEU A 36 -3.91 -0.60 1.12
N ILE A 37 -4.54 0.47 1.58
CA ILE A 37 -5.88 0.89 1.18
C ILE A 37 -5.77 2.28 0.55
N ILE A 38 -6.23 2.41 -0.69
CA ILE A 38 -6.32 3.70 -1.37
C ILE A 38 -7.74 4.21 -1.26
N LEU A 39 -7.87 5.44 -0.76
CA LEU A 39 -9.12 6.10 -0.44
C LEU A 39 -9.31 7.34 -1.32
N ASP A 40 -10.55 7.61 -1.72
CA ASP A 40 -10.90 8.89 -2.31
C ASP A 40 -11.00 10.01 -1.25
N GLU A 41 -11.30 11.23 -1.69
CA GLU A 41 -11.47 12.39 -0.80
C GLU A 41 -12.57 12.19 0.26
N ASN A 42 -13.57 11.37 -0.04
CA ASN A 42 -14.70 11.02 0.82
C ASN A 42 -14.46 9.76 1.65
N LYS A 43 -13.21 9.25 1.69
CA LYS A 43 -12.82 8.00 2.36
C LYS A 43 -13.49 6.73 1.81
N ILE A 44 -13.93 6.76 0.55
CA ILE A 44 -14.41 5.58 -0.17
C ILE A 44 -13.19 4.77 -0.61
N ILE A 45 -13.21 3.46 -0.34
CA ILE A 45 -12.14 2.55 -0.76
C ILE A 45 -12.16 2.42 -2.29
N ILE A 46 -11.12 2.93 -2.94
CA ILE A 46 -10.91 2.80 -4.38
C ILE A 46 -10.28 1.44 -4.68
N LYS A 47 -9.25 1.07 -3.90
CA LYS A 47 -8.52 -0.19 -4.11
C LYS A 47 -7.79 -0.64 -2.85
N SER A 48 -7.61 -1.95 -2.68
CA SER A 48 -6.76 -2.52 -1.64
C SER A 48 -5.71 -3.46 -2.21
N PHE A 49 -4.50 -3.40 -1.66
CA PHE A 49 -3.37 -4.26 -2.02
C PHE A 49 -2.87 -5.00 -0.78
N GLU A 50 -2.76 -6.31 -0.90
CA GLU A 50 -2.22 -7.18 0.15
C GLU A 50 -0.82 -7.65 -0.22
N PHE A 51 0.11 -7.57 0.74
CA PHE A 51 1.50 -7.99 0.59
C PHE A 51 1.87 -8.95 1.72
N PHE A 52 2.69 -9.95 1.41
CA PHE A 52 3.04 -11.01 2.34
C PHE A 52 4.55 -11.26 2.34
N GLY A 53 5.10 -11.67 3.48
CA GLY A 53 6.52 -12.07 3.57
C GLY A 53 7.49 -10.95 3.22
N GLU A 54 8.44 -11.22 2.31
CA GLU A 54 9.47 -10.25 1.92
C GLU A 54 8.91 -8.99 1.26
N ASP A 55 7.76 -9.09 0.60
CA ASP A 55 7.10 -7.96 -0.04
C ASP A 55 6.55 -6.94 0.96
N VAL A 56 6.28 -7.35 2.21
CA VAL A 56 5.83 -6.44 3.27
C VAL A 56 6.92 -5.41 3.58
N SER A 57 8.17 -5.85 3.73
CA SER A 57 9.29 -4.94 4.02
C SER A 57 9.52 -3.96 2.86
N LYS A 58 9.33 -4.41 1.61
CA LYS A 58 9.42 -3.54 0.43
C LYS A 58 8.25 -2.56 0.35
N ALA A 59 7.03 -2.99 0.64
CA ALA A 59 5.84 -2.14 0.69
C ALA A 59 5.97 -1.05 1.76
N PHE A 60 6.49 -1.40 2.94
CA PHE A 60 6.80 -0.46 4.01
C PHE A 60 7.78 0.63 3.57
N LYS A 61 8.90 0.22 2.97
CA LYS A 61 9.91 1.16 2.49
C LYS A 61 9.31 2.10 1.44
N PHE A 62 8.57 1.55 0.47
CA PHE A 62 7.87 2.34 -0.54
C PHE A 62 6.90 3.35 0.09
N TYR A 63 6.08 2.93 1.05
CA TYR A 63 5.12 3.80 1.74
C TYR A 63 5.81 4.94 2.49
N HIS A 64 6.84 4.62 3.28
CA HIS A 64 7.63 5.62 4.00
C HIS A 64 8.30 6.61 3.05
N ASP A 65 8.94 6.11 1.99
CA ASP A 65 9.60 6.95 0.99
C ASP A 65 8.59 7.86 0.28
N TYR A 66 7.39 7.36 -0.06
CA TYR A 66 6.35 8.14 -0.71
C TYR A 66 5.78 9.26 0.20
N LEU A 67 5.43 8.93 1.44
CA LEU A 67 4.95 9.92 2.40
C LEU A 67 6.01 10.98 2.72
N SER A 68 7.27 10.58 2.86
CA SER A 68 8.37 11.51 3.15
C SER A 68 8.64 12.52 2.03
N ARG A 69 8.32 12.16 0.78
CA ARG A 69 8.43 13.05 -0.40
C ARG A 69 7.20 13.94 -0.63
N SER A 70 6.11 13.68 0.07
CA SER A 70 4.83 14.38 -0.10
C SER A 70 4.62 15.51 0.94
N ILE A 71 5.66 15.86 1.72
CA ILE A 71 5.69 16.97 2.69
C ILE A 71 6.65 18.05 2.20
#